data_AF-A0A7X5DTJ1-F1
#
_entry.id   AF-A0A7X5DTJ1-F1
#
_cell.length_a   1.000
_cell.length_b   1.000
_cell.length_c   1.000
_cell.angle_alpha   90.00
_cell.angle_beta   90.00
_cell.angle_gamma   90.00
#
_symmetry.space_group_name_H-M   'P 1'
#
loop_
_entity.id
_entity.type
_entity.pdbx_description
1 polymer ?
#
loop_
_entity_poly.entity_id
_entity_poly.type
_entity_poly.pdbx_seq_one_letter_code
_entity_poly.pdbx_strand_id
1 'polypeptide(L)'
;MEFTRAGGSLEQFRRKPRLSAEEVLGLFIDLCEDVKQETGSKAEACPVEAEDVFAARLGRSGKILLKLFEKNEALFQDEAVGRMLKKTEHKLLENQQLMEKSNQKREECRQRLKEQEEQEGWLADLEAECKRLEQEAEKRREREERLVEKRAGLKEMTGRVGSMEQEYEILCEAISRAKQKISELEADIMEHTPVEQRLKKEESRLVSQAAELKMTIAALEEQNPQLERRNAEEERKADRLREECRLLKETQRELRKRVEEQTRELNDFRDLENPQIEKRLEVLQKEKESMEEQKESLQSKIEVTKQAFVDITVEVEQLKARSEMAETRLKEKQDEQERLLNSIESMNSTISQMSREITDLENSMKDKNTRDLQTGLEQKRRELHQKQSEYEQTMYGLEEEKKKLCSLESELQEKKRQWEQKKDRYERVQREHGRMLENLRLLEKKDGDISRMEGQLKEFRQIESSLRGQSQLLCSRTEQETFCISDELQQEVEKMETTLVRFRGAIARYVEVTQRQLRE
;
A
#
# COMPACT_ATOMS: atom_id res chain seq x y z
N MET A 1 -50.75 -49.45 39.87
CA MET A 1 -50.49 -50.61 40.74
C MET A 1 -49.29 -51.33 40.18
N GLU A 2 -48.12 -51.11 40.76
CA GLU A 2 -46.91 -51.83 40.38
C GLU A 2 -46.71 -52.97 41.38
N PHE A 3 -47.15 -54.18 41.02
CA PHE A 3 -46.93 -55.41 41.80
C PHE A 3 -45.47 -55.86 41.64
N THR A 4 -44.55 -55.12 42.27
CA THR A 4 -43.10 -55.26 42.04
C THR A 4 -42.53 -56.56 42.56
N ARG A 5 -43.06 -57.15 43.63
CA ARG A 5 -42.55 -58.42 44.18
C ARG A 5 -43.19 -59.63 43.49
N ALA A 6 -44.52 -59.64 43.37
CA ALA A 6 -45.22 -60.70 42.65
C ALA A 6 -44.82 -60.75 41.17
N GLY A 7 -44.53 -59.59 40.55
CA GLY A 7 -44.03 -59.48 39.17
C GLY A 7 -42.66 -60.13 38.98
N GLY A 8 -41.74 -59.99 39.95
CA GLY A 8 -40.43 -60.65 39.94
C GLY A 8 -40.52 -62.17 40.11
N SER A 9 -41.41 -62.64 41.00
CA SER A 9 -41.66 -64.08 41.19
C SER A 9 -42.33 -64.71 39.95
N LEU A 10 -43.31 -64.04 39.32
CA LEU A 10 -43.98 -64.47 38.08
C LEU A 10 -43.03 -64.65 36.88
N GLU A 11 -42.01 -63.79 36.74
CA GLU A 11 -40.99 -63.95 35.69
C GLU A 11 -40.12 -65.20 35.87
N GLN A 12 -39.83 -65.59 37.11
CA GLN A 12 -39.09 -66.82 37.39
C GLN A 12 -39.89 -68.09 37.03
N PHE A 13 -41.22 -68.05 37.15
CA PHE A 13 -42.10 -69.19 36.87
C PHE A 13 -42.42 -69.41 35.40
N ARG A 14 -42.34 -68.37 34.55
CA ARG A 14 -42.45 -68.52 33.08
C ARG A 14 -41.41 -69.49 32.48
N ARG A 15 -40.38 -69.86 33.24
CA ARG A 15 -39.27 -70.73 32.82
C ARG A 15 -39.37 -72.19 33.30
N LYS A 16 -40.39 -72.56 34.09
CA LYS A 16 -40.56 -73.95 34.61
C LYS A 16 -41.95 -74.54 34.26
N PRO A 17 -42.05 -75.80 33.80
CA PRO A 17 -43.32 -76.39 33.36
C PRO A 17 -44.19 -77.00 34.48
N ARG A 18 -43.67 -77.20 35.70
CA ARG A 18 -44.45 -77.56 36.90
C ARG A 18 -43.86 -76.88 38.13
N LEU A 19 -44.73 -76.37 39.00
CA LEU A 19 -44.37 -75.65 40.22
C LEU A 19 -44.62 -76.54 41.44
N SER A 20 -43.75 -76.44 42.45
CA SER A 20 -44.00 -77.07 43.74
C SER A 20 -45.08 -76.31 44.52
N ALA A 21 -45.72 -76.96 45.48
CA ALA A 21 -46.72 -76.32 46.34
C ALA A 21 -46.14 -75.13 47.12
N GLU A 22 -44.88 -75.22 47.56
CA GLU A 22 -44.15 -74.14 48.25
C GLU A 22 -43.89 -72.93 47.34
N GLU A 23 -43.57 -73.15 46.07
CA GLU A 23 -43.33 -72.08 45.10
C GLU A 23 -44.63 -71.30 44.79
N VAL A 24 -45.76 -72.00 44.68
CA VAL A 24 -47.08 -71.39 44.48
C VAL A 24 -47.53 -70.63 45.74
N LEU A 25 -47.23 -71.17 46.92
CA LEU A 25 -47.49 -70.52 48.21
C LEU A 25 -46.69 -69.24 48.37
N GLY A 26 -45.40 -69.25 47.99
CA GLY A 26 -44.54 -68.07 48.02
C GLY A 26 -45.07 -66.92 47.16
N LEU A 27 -45.48 -67.23 45.92
CA LEU A 27 -46.07 -66.25 45.00
C LEU A 27 -47.37 -65.64 45.55
N PHE A 28 -48.19 -66.47 46.19
CA PHE A 28 -49.43 -66.01 46.81
C PHE A 28 -49.17 -65.09 48.02
N ILE A 29 -48.12 -65.36 48.80
CA ILE A 29 -47.70 -64.52 49.92
C ILE A 29 -47.17 -63.17 49.40
N ASP A 30 -46.29 -63.17 48.41
CA ASP A 30 -45.74 -61.96 47.79
C ASP A 30 -46.85 -61.07 47.21
N LEU A 31 -47.83 -61.68 46.54
CA LEU A 31 -48.99 -60.99 46.00
C LEU A 31 -49.89 -60.41 47.11
N CYS A 32 -50.09 -61.14 48.21
CA CYS A 32 -50.86 -60.63 49.36
C CYS A 32 -50.14 -59.47 50.05
N GLU A 33 -48.81 -59.47 50.09
CA GLU A 33 -48.01 -58.35 50.59
C GLU A 33 -48.09 -57.13 49.68
N ASP A 34 -47.94 -57.29 48.36
CA ASP A 34 -48.04 -56.17 47.41
C ASP A 34 -49.44 -55.52 47.45
N VAL A 35 -50.50 -56.34 47.54
CA VAL A 35 -51.88 -55.83 47.71
C VAL A 35 -52.07 -55.11 49.04
N LYS A 36 -51.50 -55.62 50.14
CA LYS A 36 -51.54 -54.96 51.45
C LYS A 36 -50.82 -53.62 51.43
N GLN A 37 -49.70 -53.52 50.71
CA GLN A 37 -48.89 -52.31 50.60
C GLN A 37 -49.60 -51.21 49.81
N GLU A 38 -50.31 -51.56 48.73
CA GLU A 38 -51.03 -50.59 47.90
C GLU A 38 -52.44 -50.24 48.42
N THR A 39 -53.13 -51.16 49.12
CA THR A 39 -54.54 -50.95 49.55
C THR A 39 -54.74 -50.73 51.05
N GLY A 40 -53.70 -50.94 51.87
CA GLY A 40 -53.74 -50.74 53.33
C GLY A 40 -54.56 -51.77 54.13
N SER A 41 -55.14 -52.79 53.48
CA SER A 41 -55.96 -53.81 54.14
C SER A 41 -55.09 -54.90 54.79
N LYS A 42 -55.27 -55.16 56.09
CA LYS A 42 -54.55 -56.21 56.83
C LYS A 42 -55.04 -57.61 56.42
N ALA A 43 -54.51 -58.16 55.33
CA ALA A 43 -54.49 -59.60 55.13
C ALA A 43 -53.39 -60.18 56.03
N GLU A 44 -53.77 -60.94 57.07
CA GLU A 44 -52.82 -61.64 57.95
C GLU A 44 -52.28 -62.90 57.28
N ALA A 45 -50.95 -62.99 57.18
CA ALA A 45 -50.23 -64.20 56.85
C ALA A 45 -50.29 -65.16 58.05
N CYS A 46 -50.74 -66.39 57.84
CA CYS A 46 -50.80 -67.44 58.87
C CYS A 46 -49.99 -68.65 58.38
N PRO A 47 -49.27 -69.37 59.27
CA PRO A 47 -48.55 -70.58 58.89
C PRO A 47 -49.54 -71.64 58.39
N VAL A 48 -49.13 -72.37 57.36
CA VAL A 48 -49.96 -73.32 56.63
C VAL A 48 -50.04 -74.64 57.40
N GLU A 49 -51.24 -75.04 57.84
CA GLU A 49 -51.51 -76.44 58.23
C GLU A 49 -52.79 -77.03 57.59
N ALA A 50 -53.48 -76.35 56.66
CA ALA A 50 -54.62 -76.94 55.95
C ALA A 50 -54.81 -76.40 54.51
N GLU A 51 -54.79 -77.32 53.54
CA GLU A 51 -54.99 -77.09 52.09
C GLU A 51 -56.33 -76.41 51.76
N ASP A 52 -57.39 -76.72 52.51
CA ASP A 52 -58.74 -76.21 52.28
C ASP A 52 -58.87 -74.69 52.52
N VAL A 53 -58.08 -74.15 53.45
CA VAL A 53 -58.07 -72.71 53.79
C VAL A 53 -57.33 -71.92 52.71
N PHE A 54 -56.30 -72.52 52.12
CA PHE A 54 -55.55 -71.93 51.02
C PHE A 54 -56.41 -71.82 49.75
N ALA A 55 -57.10 -72.89 49.36
CA ALA A 55 -58.00 -72.89 48.20
C ALA A 55 -59.12 -71.84 48.30
N ALA A 56 -59.73 -71.69 49.48
CA ALA A 56 -60.77 -70.70 49.73
C ALA A 56 -60.24 -69.25 49.69
N ARG A 57 -59.00 -69.00 50.10
CA ARG A 57 -58.35 -67.69 50.01
C ARG A 57 -57.93 -67.37 48.57
N LEU A 58 -57.40 -68.33 47.83
CA LEU A 58 -57.04 -68.17 46.41
C LEU A 58 -58.25 -67.77 45.56
N GLY A 59 -59.41 -68.39 45.81
CA GLY A 59 -60.66 -68.00 45.16
C GLY A 59 -61.14 -66.58 45.49
N ARG A 60 -60.85 -66.08 46.71
CA ARG A 60 -61.17 -64.69 47.09
C ARG A 60 -60.20 -63.69 46.46
N SER A 61 -58.89 -63.96 46.50
CA SER A 61 -57.88 -63.11 45.88
C SER A 61 -58.07 -63.02 44.36
N GLY A 62 -58.41 -64.15 43.70
CA GLY A 62 -58.77 -64.16 42.28
C GLY A 62 -59.99 -63.30 41.96
N LYS A 63 -61.03 -63.33 42.80
CA LYS A 63 -62.21 -62.44 42.67
C LYS A 63 -61.88 -60.97 42.89
N ILE A 64 -60.97 -60.64 43.80
CA ILE A 64 -60.52 -59.26 44.02
C ILE A 64 -59.74 -58.76 42.81
N LEU A 65 -58.82 -59.57 42.27
CA LEU A 65 -58.07 -59.22 41.06
C LEU A 65 -58.99 -59.01 39.85
N LEU A 66 -59.96 -59.89 39.62
CA LEU A 66 -60.95 -59.71 38.54
C LEU A 66 -61.70 -58.39 38.67
N LYS A 67 -62.17 -58.05 39.88
CA LYS A 67 -62.83 -56.75 40.13
C LYS A 67 -61.91 -55.56 39.92
N LEU A 68 -60.61 -55.68 40.20
CA LEU A 68 -59.63 -54.62 39.94
C LEU A 68 -59.36 -54.47 38.44
N PHE A 69 -59.29 -55.57 37.68
CA PHE A 69 -59.17 -55.56 36.23
C PHE A 69 -60.41 -54.94 35.57
N GLU A 70 -61.62 -55.36 35.97
CA GLU A 70 -62.88 -54.77 35.50
C GLU A 70 -62.96 -53.27 35.79
N LYS A 71 -62.50 -52.84 36.97
CA LYS A 71 -62.48 -51.42 37.36
C LYS A 71 -61.45 -50.61 36.56
N ASN A 72 -60.29 -51.19 36.24
CA ASN A 72 -59.29 -50.56 35.37
C ASN A 72 -59.77 -50.50 33.91
N GLU A 73 -60.39 -51.55 33.41
CA GLU A 73 -60.98 -51.59 32.06
C GLU A 73 -62.10 -50.55 31.91
N ALA A 74 -62.94 -50.40 32.94
CA ALA A 74 -63.96 -49.35 33.00
C ALA A 74 -63.37 -47.92 33.01
N LEU A 75 -62.19 -47.71 33.61
CA LEU A 75 -61.49 -46.42 33.58
C LEU A 75 -60.92 -46.08 32.19
N PHE A 76 -60.56 -47.08 31.39
CA PHE A 76 -60.10 -46.89 30.01
C PHE A 76 -61.24 -46.81 28.98
N GLN A 77 -62.41 -47.38 29.30
CA GLN A 77 -63.64 -47.23 28.52
C GLN A 77 -64.45 -45.98 28.88
N ASP A 78 -64.06 -45.26 29.95
CA ASP A 78 -64.68 -43.99 30.31
C ASP A 78 -64.40 -42.93 29.22
N GLU A 79 -65.45 -42.60 28.46
CA GLU A 79 -65.40 -41.57 27.42
C GLU A 79 -64.91 -40.21 27.95
N ALA A 80 -65.06 -39.92 29.25
CA ALA A 80 -64.52 -38.71 29.84
C ALA A 80 -62.98 -38.69 29.82
N VAL A 81 -62.34 -39.83 30.10
CA VAL A 81 -60.87 -39.99 30.04
C VAL A 81 -60.38 -39.92 28.60
N GLY A 82 -61.08 -40.57 27.65
CA GLY A 82 -60.76 -40.48 26.22
C GLY A 82 -60.88 -39.06 25.65
N ARG A 83 -61.90 -38.30 26.06
CA ARG A 83 -62.05 -36.87 25.71
C ARG A 83 -60.95 -36.01 26.32
N MET A 84 -60.56 -36.28 27.57
CA MET A 84 -59.45 -35.58 28.22
C MET A 84 -58.12 -35.85 27.51
N LEU A 85 -57.84 -37.09 27.13
CA LEU A 85 -56.63 -37.48 26.40
C LEU A 85 -56.53 -36.79 25.04
N LYS A 86 -57.61 -36.78 24.25
CA LYS A 86 -57.64 -36.04 22.97
C LYS A 86 -57.44 -34.53 23.15
N LYS A 87 -57.99 -33.96 24.23
CA LYS A 87 -57.79 -32.54 24.55
C LYS A 87 -56.35 -32.25 24.97
N THR A 88 -55.70 -33.16 25.70
CA THR A 88 -54.27 -33.03 26.02
C THR A 88 -53.38 -33.22 24.81
N GLU A 89 -53.67 -34.17 23.92
CA GLU A 89 -52.93 -34.37 22.66
C GLU A 89 -53.03 -33.13 21.76
N HIS A 90 -54.22 -32.55 21.62
CA HIS A 90 -54.40 -31.33 20.85
C HIS A 90 -53.60 -30.15 21.42
N LYS A 91 -53.64 -29.96 22.74
CA LYS A 91 -52.82 -28.95 23.43
C LYS A 91 -51.32 -29.19 23.28
N LEU A 92 -50.90 -30.45 23.22
CA LEU A 92 -49.49 -30.82 23.06
C LEU A 92 -49.02 -30.48 21.64
N LEU A 93 -49.87 -30.73 20.64
CA LEU A 93 -49.64 -30.33 19.25
C LEU A 93 -49.62 -28.80 19.09
N GLU A 94 -50.56 -28.08 19.70
CA GLU A 94 -50.56 -26.60 19.72
C GLU A 94 -49.29 -26.04 20.37
N ASN A 95 -48.86 -26.59 21.50
CA ASN A 95 -47.61 -26.20 22.17
C ASN A 95 -46.38 -26.49 21.31
N GLN A 96 -46.37 -27.61 20.57
CA GLN A 96 -45.28 -27.95 19.67
C GLN A 96 -45.18 -26.95 18.52
N GLN A 97 -46.30 -26.57 17.90
CA GLN A 97 -46.34 -25.54 16.87
C GLN A 97 -45.92 -24.16 17.39
N LEU A 98 -46.30 -23.80 18.62
CA LEU A 98 -45.86 -22.56 19.27
C LEU A 98 -44.36 -22.55 19.54
N MET A 99 -43.80 -23.69 19.96
CA MET A 99 -42.35 -23.85 20.17
C MET A 99 -41.58 -23.74 18.86
N GLU A 100 -42.06 -24.34 17.78
CA GLU A 100 -41.45 -24.22 16.44
C GLU A 100 -41.45 -22.77 15.95
N LYS A 101 -42.60 -22.07 16.05
CA LYS A 101 -42.69 -20.64 15.74
C LYS A 101 -41.77 -19.78 16.61
N SER A 102 -41.65 -20.10 17.90
CA SER A 102 -40.74 -19.39 18.81
C SER A 102 -39.27 -19.64 18.44
N ASN A 103 -38.91 -20.85 18.01
CA ASN A 103 -37.55 -21.17 17.61
C ASN A 103 -37.18 -20.49 16.29
N GLN A 104 -38.11 -20.44 15.34
CA GLN A 104 -37.93 -19.72 14.08
C GLN A 104 -37.67 -18.23 14.32
N LYS A 105 -38.48 -17.58 15.16
CA LYS A 105 -38.26 -16.16 15.56
C LYS A 105 -36.93 -15.94 16.27
N ARG A 106 -36.48 -16.88 17.10
CA ARG A 106 -35.16 -16.79 17.75
C ARG A 106 -34.03 -16.89 16.75
N GLU A 107 -34.18 -17.70 15.71
CA GLU A 107 -33.18 -17.82 14.65
C GLU A 107 -33.12 -16.56 13.79
N GLU A 108 -34.27 -15.99 13.42
CA GLU A 108 -34.35 -14.70 12.73
C GLU A 108 -33.68 -13.58 13.56
N CYS A 109 -33.93 -13.52 14.87
CA CYS A 109 -33.24 -12.58 15.76
C CYS A 109 -31.73 -12.80 15.82
N ARG A 110 -31.25 -14.05 15.81
CA ARG A 110 -29.81 -14.38 15.79
C ARG A 110 -29.15 -13.96 14.48
N GLN A 111 -29.82 -14.16 13.35
CA GLN A 111 -29.32 -13.72 12.05
C GLN A 111 -29.22 -12.20 11.99
N ARG A 112 -30.25 -11.48 12.42
CA ARG A 112 -30.23 -10.01 12.49
C ARG A 112 -29.14 -9.48 13.41
N LEU A 113 -28.86 -10.15 14.53
CA LEU A 113 -27.77 -9.77 15.43
C LEU A 113 -26.41 -9.90 14.74
N LYS A 114 -26.18 -10.99 14.00
CA LYS A 114 -24.94 -11.18 13.24
C LYS A 114 -24.76 -10.12 12.15
N GLU A 115 -25.83 -9.83 11.40
CA GLU A 115 -25.80 -8.76 10.40
C GLU A 115 -25.46 -7.40 11.03
N GLN A 116 -25.96 -7.12 12.22
CA GLN A 116 -25.66 -5.90 12.96
C GLN A 116 -24.20 -5.86 13.45
N GLU A 117 -23.68 -6.96 13.99
CA GLU A 117 -22.27 -7.08 14.41
C GLU A 117 -21.31 -6.90 13.21
N GLU A 118 -21.66 -7.44 12.04
CA GLU A 118 -20.91 -7.22 10.80
C GLU A 118 -20.94 -5.75 10.39
N GLN A 119 -22.11 -5.10 10.41
CA GLN A 119 -22.25 -3.66 10.11
C GLN A 119 -21.43 -2.78 11.08
N GLU A 120 -21.41 -3.11 12.37
CA GLU A 120 -20.59 -2.42 13.37
C GLU A 120 -19.09 -2.59 13.09
N GLY A 121 -18.66 -3.77 12.62
CA GLY A 121 -17.30 -4.02 12.15
C GLY A 121 -16.92 -3.13 10.97
N TRP A 122 -17.78 -3.04 9.95
CA TRP A 122 -17.58 -2.16 8.79
C TRP A 122 -17.49 -0.67 9.19
N LEU A 123 -18.29 -0.23 10.16
CA LEU A 123 -18.24 1.14 10.67
C LEU A 123 -16.93 1.43 11.40
N ALA A 124 -16.44 0.48 12.21
CA ALA A 124 -15.17 0.62 12.91
C ALA A 124 -13.97 0.73 11.94
N ASP A 125 -13.98 -0.05 10.85
CA ASP A 125 -12.96 0.02 9.81
C ASP A 125 -13.00 1.37 9.07
N LEU A 126 -14.20 1.88 8.77
CA LEU A 126 -14.38 3.20 8.15
C LEU A 126 -13.91 4.34 9.08
N GLU A 127 -14.17 4.26 10.38
CA GLU A 127 -13.67 5.25 11.35
C GLU A 127 -12.14 5.24 11.46
N ALA A 128 -11.52 4.06 11.43
CA ALA A 128 -10.07 3.93 11.43
C ALA A 128 -9.45 4.55 10.16
N GLU A 129 -10.08 4.34 9.01
CA GLU A 129 -9.65 4.91 7.74
C GLU A 129 -9.81 6.44 7.70
N CYS A 130 -10.90 6.98 8.26
CA CYS A 130 -11.09 8.42 8.40
C CYS A 130 -9.97 9.07 9.24
N LYS A 131 -9.65 8.48 10.40
CA LYS A 131 -8.54 8.95 11.25
C LYS A 131 -7.19 8.92 10.54
N ARG A 132 -6.95 7.89 9.71
CA ARG A 132 -5.74 7.77 8.90
C ARG A 132 -5.64 8.90 7.87
N LEU A 133 -6.74 9.20 7.17
CA LEU A 133 -6.81 10.27 6.18
C LEU A 133 -6.65 11.66 6.80
N GLU A 134 -7.21 11.90 7.99
CA GLU A 134 -7.02 13.16 8.73
C GLU A 134 -5.55 13.39 9.09
N GLN A 135 -4.85 12.37 9.60
CA GLN A 135 -3.41 12.48 9.89
C GLN A 135 -2.58 12.73 8.63
N GLU A 136 -2.98 12.15 7.49
CA GLU A 136 -2.29 12.36 6.23
C GLU A 136 -2.54 13.77 5.68
N ALA A 137 -3.73 14.34 5.90
CA ALA A 137 -4.05 15.72 5.56
C ALA A 137 -3.26 16.72 6.41
N GLU A 138 -3.13 16.49 7.73
CA GLU A 138 -2.32 17.32 8.63
C GLU A 138 -0.84 17.33 8.18
N LYS A 139 -0.28 16.16 7.89
CA LYS A 139 1.09 16.04 7.35
C LYS A 139 1.27 16.73 6.01
N ARG A 140 0.23 16.83 5.17
CA ARG A 140 0.27 17.60 3.91
C ARG A 140 0.29 19.10 4.19
N ARG A 141 -0.52 19.60 5.12
CA ARG A 141 -0.52 21.02 5.52
C ARG A 141 0.84 21.46 6.04
N GLU A 142 1.46 20.70 6.94
CA GLU A 142 2.80 21.03 7.46
C GLU A 142 3.87 21.12 6.37
N ARG A 143 3.79 20.28 5.33
CA ARG A 143 4.73 20.34 4.19
C ARG A 143 4.51 21.57 3.35
N GLU A 144 3.26 21.92 3.12
CA GLU A 144 2.90 23.11 2.36
C GLU A 144 3.40 24.38 3.06
N GLU A 145 3.26 24.45 4.38
CA GLU A 145 3.78 25.55 5.19
C GLU A 145 5.32 25.67 5.10
N ARG A 146 6.05 24.55 5.18
CA ARG A 146 7.51 24.53 4.96
C ARG A 146 7.91 24.95 3.55
N LEU A 147 7.10 24.64 2.53
CA LEU A 147 7.35 25.07 1.16
C LEU A 147 7.11 26.58 0.99
N VAL A 148 6.11 27.13 1.66
CA VAL A 148 5.87 28.59 1.70
C VAL A 148 7.05 29.31 2.33
N GLU A 149 7.58 28.79 3.44
CA GLU A 149 8.77 29.34 4.11
C GLU A 149 10.02 29.28 3.22
N LYS A 150 10.29 28.13 2.58
CA LYS A 150 11.37 28.01 1.60
C LYS A 150 11.22 28.98 0.43
N ARG A 151 9.99 29.21 -0.05
CA ARG A 151 9.71 30.16 -1.14
C ARG A 151 9.96 31.60 -0.71
N ALA A 152 9.69 31.95 0.54
CA ALA A 152 10.03 33.25 1.10
C ALA A 152 11.56 33.44 1.16
N GLY A 153 12.31 32.44 1.64
CA GLY A 153 13.77 32.48 1.66
C GLY A 153 14.41 32.56 0.26
N LEU A 154 13.83 31.88 -0.73
CA LEU A 154 14.29 31.99 -2.12
C LEU A 154 14.10 33.41 -2.68
N LYS A 155 12.98 34.09 -2.39
CA LYS A 155 12.76 35.48 -2.82
C LYS A 155 13.82 36.44 -2.25
N GLU A 156 14.21 36.25 -1.00
CA GLU A 156 15.26 37.04 -0.35
C GLU A 156 16.62 36.81 -1.03
N MET A 157 16.97 35.55 -1.29
CA MET A 157 18.20 35.20 -2.01
C MET A 157 18.23 35.76 -3.43
N THR A 158 17.11 35.74 -4.16
CA THR A 158 17.00 36.39 -5.47
C THR A 158 17.23 37.90 -5.37
N GLY A 159 16.72 38.57 -4.34
CA GLY A 159 17.00 39.98 -4.08
C GLY A 159 18.47 40.27 -3.83
N ARG A 160 19.17 39.41 -3.09
CA ARG A 160 20.62 39.53 -2.83
C ARG A 160 21.46 39.32 -4.09
N VAL A 161 21.07 38.37 -4.95
CA VAL A 161 21.74 38.14 -6.25
C VAL A 161 21.58 39.38 -7.14
N GLY A 162 20.38 39.97 -7.22
CA GLY A 162 20.17 41.20 -7.99
C GLY A 162 21.02 42.38 -7.49
N SER A 163 21.24 42.50 -6.18
CA SER A 163 22.15 43.49 -5.62
C SER A 163 23.62 43.24 -6.00
N MET A 164 24.05 41.97 -6.00
CA MET A 164 25.41 41.59 -6.41
C MET A 164 25.64 41.81 -7.91
N GLU A 165 24.63 41.57 -8.75
CA GLU A 165 24.70 41.85 -10.18
C GLU A 165 24.90 43.34 -10.45
N GLN A 166 24.19 44.22 -9.73
CA GLN A 166 24.40 45.68 -9.81
C GLN A 166 25.82 46.08 -9.36
N GLU A 167 26.34 45.51 -8.28
CA GLU A 167 27.71 45.78 -7.82
C GLU A 167 28.76 45.32 -8.84
N TYR A 168 28.56 44.16 -9.47
CA TYR A 168 29.44 43.65 -10.52
C TYR A 168 29.47 44.59 -11.74
N GLU A 169 28.31 45.12 -12.14
CA GLU A 169 28.20 46.03 -13.28
C GLU A 169 28.93 47.37 -13.01
N ILE A 170 28.79 47.92 -11.80
CA ILE A 170 29.54 49.10 -11.34
C ILE A 170 31.06 48.86 -11.40
N LEU A 171 31.53 47.68 -10.99
CA LEU A 171 32.95 47.32 -11.03
C LEU A 171 33.46 47.15 -12.47
N CYS A 172 32.69 46.54 -13.36
CA CYS A 172 33.02 46.42 -14.78
C CYS A 172 33.18 47.79 -15.47
N GLU A 173 32.31 48.75 -15.16
CA GLU A 173 32.47 50.12 -15.63
C GLU A 173 33.73 50.80 -15.06
N ALA A 174 34.04 50.59 -13.78
CA ALA A 174 35.23 51.15 -13.14
C ALA A 174 36.53 50.61 -13.79
N ILE A 175 36.58 49.31 -14.09
CA ILE A 175 37.69 48.68 -14.81
C ILE A 175 37.83 49.28 -16.21
N SER A 176 36.72 49.49 -16.91
CA SER A 176 36.73 50.08 -18.26
C SER A 176 37.27 51.51 -18.25
N ARG A 177 36.84 52.33 -17.28
CA ARG A 177 37.38 53.69 -17.04
C ARG A 177 38.88 53.67 -16.73
N ALA A 178 39.34 52.72 -15.90
CA ALA A 178 40.75 52.59 -15.56
C ALA A 178 41.61 52.19 -16.78
N LYS A 179 41.14 51.26 -17.62
CA LYS A 179 41.82 50.89 -18.87
C LYS A 179 41.97 52.07 -19.81
N GLN A 180 40.93 52.89 -19.95
CA GLN A 180 40.98 54.11 -20.76
C GLN A 180 42.01 55.11 -20.23
N LYS A 181 42.08 55.30 -18.91
CA LYS A 181 43.08 56.18 -18.26
C LYS A 181 44.52 55.71 -18.49
N ILE A 182 44.76 54.41 -18.47
CA ILE A 182 46.07 53.82 -18.75
C ILE A 182 46.48 54.14 -20.19
N SER A 183 45.59 53.96 -21.17
CA SER A 183 45.89 54.27 -22.57
C SER A 183 46.14 55.76 -22.82
N GLU A 184 45.47 56.67 -22.10
CA GLU A 184 45.76 58.11 -22.14
C GLU A 184 47.18 58.42 -21.63
N LEU A 185 47.57 57.84 -20.50
CA LEU A 185 48.90 58.04 -19.91
C LEU A 185 50.01 57.44 -20.77
N GLU A 186 49.76 56.30 -21.43
CA GLU A 186 50.69 55.70 -22.39
C GLU A 186 50.93 56.62 -23.61
N ALA A 187 49.89 57.33 -24.07
CA ALA A 187 50.00 58.32 -25.14
C ALA A 187 50.80 59.56 -24.71
N ASP A 188 50.60 60.06 -23.49
CA ASP A 188 51.37 61.19 -22.93
C ASP A 188 52.87 60.85 -22.82
N ILE A 189 53.21 59.62 -22.41
CA ILE A 189 54.61 59.16 -22.34
C ILE A 189 55.25 59.13 -23.74
N MET A 190 54.49 58.73 -24.77
CA MET A 190 54.96 58.77 -26.15
C MET A 190 55.23 60.19 -26.66
N GLU A 191 54.47 61.20 -26.23
CA GLU A 191 54.70 62.61 -26.58
C GLU A 191 55.92 63.23 -25.89
N HIS A 192 56.29 62.78 -24.68
CA HIS A 192 57.44 63.32 -23.94
C HIS A 192 58.80 62.73 -24.40
N THR A 193 58.79 61.57 -25.04
CA THR A 193 60.00 60.89 -25.58
C THR A 193 60.80 61.73 -26.61
N PRO A 194 60.19 62.47 -27.56
CA PRO A 194 60.92 63.35 -28.47
C PRO A 194 61.45 64.66 -27.83
N VAL A 195 60.89 65.10 -26.70
CA VAL A 195 61.39 66.27 -25.95
C VAL A 195 62.74 65.94 -25.30
N GLU A 196 62.88 64.73 -24.76
CA GLU A 196 64.13 64.21 -24.21
C GLU A 196 65.24 64.11 -25.27
N GLN A 197 64.90 63.77 -26.52
CA GLN A 197 65.84 63.74 -27.64
C GLN A 197 66.25 65.14 -28.14
N ARG A 198 65.40 66.17 -27.98
CA ARG A 198 65.75 67.56 -28.31
C ARG A 198 66.72 68.16 -27.29
N LEU A 199 66.53 67.85 -26.00
CA LEU A 199 67.44 68.28 -24.93
C LEU A 199 68.85 67.68 -25.09
N LYS A 200 68.96 66.40 -25.51
CA LYS A 200 70.25 65.76 -25.86
C LYS A 200 70.96 66.42 -27.05
N LYS A 201 70.22 67.00 -28.00
CA LYS A 201 70.80 67.75 -29.15
C LYS A 201 71.27 69.16 -28.76
N GLU A 202 70.63 69.80 -27.79
CA GLU A 202 71.08 71.08 -27.24
C GLU A 202 72.37 70.94 -26.41
N GLU A 203 72.48 69.86 -25.64
CA GLU A 203 73.70 69.47 -24.93
C GLU A 203 74.89 69.32 -25.90
N SER A 204 74.65 68.73 -27.08
CA SER A 204 75.65 68.58 -28.14
C SER A 204 76.12 69.92 -28.73
N ARG A 205 75.28 70.96 -28.72
CA ARG A 205 75.57 72.29 -29.29
C ARG A 205 76.45 73.14 -28.36
N LEU A 206 76.26 73.01 -27.05
CA LEU A 206 77.09 73.66 -26.02
C LEU A 206 78.51 73.06 -25.99
N VAL A 207 78.65 71.78 -26.33
CA VAL A 207 79.95 71.09 -26.47
C VAL A 207 80.78 71.64 -27.65
N SER A 208 80.13 72.12 -28.72
CA SER A 208 80.82 72.75 -29.87
C SER A 208 81.30 74.17 -29.56
N GLN A 209 80.61 74.94 -28.72
CA GLN A 209 81.07 76.27 -28.26
C GLN A 209 82.28 76.18 -27.31
N ALA A 210 82.45 75.05 -26.61
CA ALA A 210 83.63 74.77 -25.80
C ALA A 210 84.90 74.43 -26.62
N ALA A 211 84.78 74.22 -27.94
CA ALA A 211 85.89 73.89 -28.82
C ALA A 211 86.64 75.13 -29.35
N GLU A 212 85.97 76.28 -29.48
CA GLU A 212 86.57 77.52 -29.99
C GLU A 212 87.49 78.21 -28.97
N LEU A 213 87.30 77.97 -27.67
CA LEU A 213 88.17 78.48 -26.60
C LEU A 213 89.42 77.62 -26.31
N LYS A 214 89.58 76.48 -26.98
CA LYS A 214 90.73 75.57 -26.79
C LYS A 214 91.97 75.93 -27.61
N MET A 215 91.84 76.74 -28.66
CA MET A 215 92.98 77.10 -29.51
C MET A 215 93.92 78.16 -28.90
N THR A 216 93.52 78.83 -27.82
CA THR A 216 94.33 79.83 -27.09
C THR A 216 95.06 79.29 -25.86
N ILE A 217 94.91 78.02 -25.50
CA ILE A 217 95.58 77.38 -24.34
C ILE A 217 96.53 76.27 -24.83
N ALA A 218 97.14 76.47 -26.01
CA ALA A 218 98.30 75.72 -26.46
C ALA A 218 99.62 76.40 -26.05
N ALA A 219 99.56 77.56 -25.41
CA ALA A 219 100.72 78.20 -24.80
C ALA A 219 100.74 77.86 -23.31
N LEU A 220 101.82 77.17 -22.91
CA LEU A 220 102.32 77.02 -21.53
C LEU A 220 101.86 75.75 -20.76
N GLU A 221 102.22 74.60 -21.35
CA GLU A 221 103.20 73.65 -20.75
C GLU A 221 102.89 72.91 -19.43
N GLU A 222 101.63 72.52 -19.16
CA GLU A 222 101.35 71.64 -18.00
C GLU A 222 100.23 70.60 -18.25
N GLN A 223 100.31 69.83 -19.35
CA GLN A 223 99.34 68.77 -19.68
C GLN A 223 99.97 67.37 -19.67
N ASN A 224 100.12 66.80 -18.48
CA ASN A 224 100.35 65.35 -18.32
C ASN A 224 99.39 64.70 -17.30
N PRO A 225 98.99 65.35 -16.17
CA PRO A 225 98.10 64.71 -15.19
C PRO A 225 96.61 64.65 -15.56
N GLN A 226 96.16 65.43 -16.57
CA GLN A 226 94.74 65.52 -16.95
C GLN A 226 94.29 64.44 -17.95
N LEU A 227 95.22 63.85 -18.71
CA LEU A 227 94.93 62.75 -19.64
C LEU A 227 94.75 61.42 -18.89
N GLU A 228 95.48 61.18 -17.81
CA GLU A 228 95.33 59.99 -16.96
C GLU A 228 93.96 59.96 -16.26
N ARG A 229 93.45 61.11 -15.79
CA ARG A 229 92.12 61.20 -15.17
C ARG A 229 90.99 60.94 -16.17
N ARG A 230 91.13 61.41 -17.41
CA ARG A 230 90.17 61.13 -18.51
C ARG A 230 90.20 59.67 -18.95
N ASN A 231 91.37 59.05 -19.03
CA ASN A 231 91.48 57.62 -19.30
C ASN A 231 90.83 56.79 -18.18
N ALA A 232 91.06 57.15 -16.91
CA ALA A 232 90.43 56.46 -15.78
C ALA A 232 88.89 56.62 -15.74
N GLU A 233 88.35 57.77 -16.18
CA GLU A 233 86.90 57.97 -16.28
C GLU A 233 86.25 57.20 -17.44
N GLU A 234 86.92 57.13 -18.60
CA GLU A 234 86.45 56.33 -19.73
C GLU A 234 86.58 54.83 -19.46
N GLU A 235 87.61 54.39 -18.74
CA GLU A 235 87.75 53.00 -18.30
C GLU A 235 86.63 52.62 -17.31
N ARG A 236 86.26 53.51 -16.38
CA ARG A 236 85.09 53.32 -15.50
C ARG A 236 83.75 53.33 -16.26
N LYS A 237 83.63 54.03 -17.39
CA LYS A 237 82.45 53.94 -18.26
C LYS A 237 82.43 52.63 -19.04
N ALA A 238 83.59 52.19 -19.54
CA ALA A 238 83.73 50.91 -20.20
C ALA A 238 83.39 49.74 -19.25
N ASP A 239 83.80 49.79 -17.99
CA ASP A 239 83.47 48.77 -16.99
C ASP A 239 81.98 48.76 -16.63
N ARG A 240 81.34 49.93 -16.53
CA ARG A 240 79.87 50.01 -16.35
C ARG A 240 79.11 49.42 -17.53
N LEU A 241 79.53 49.72 -18.76
CA LEU A 241 78.91 49.15 -19.97
C LEU A 241 79.16 47.64 -20.08
N ARG A 242 80.33 47.15 -19.65
CA ARG A 242 80.61 45.71 -19.58
C ARG A 242 79.69 45.01 -18.59
N GLU A 243 79.45 45.63 -17.43
CA GLU A 243 78.54 45.07 -16.42
C GLU A 243 77.07 45.11 -16.87
N GLU A 244 76.62 46.19 -17.51
CA GLU A 244 75.29 46.24 -18.14
C GLU A 244 75.13 45.19 -19.23
N CYS A 245 76.16 44.99 -20.09
CA CYS A 245 76.16 43.93 -21.09
C CYS A 245 76.14 42.53 -20.47
N ARG A 246 76.74 42.36 -19.30
CA ARG A 246 76.71 41.10 -18.55
C ARG A 246 75.31 40.83 -17.99
N LEU A 247 74.69 41.80 -17.33
CA LEU A 247 73.32 41.69 -16.79
C LEU A 247 72.29 41.46 -17.89
N LEU A 248 72.42 42.13 -19.04
CA LEU A 248 71.57 41.89 -20.20
C LEU A 248 71.73 40.48 -20.77
N LYS A 249 72.95 39.91 -20.75
CA LYS A 249 73.16 38.51 -21.15
C LYS A 249 72.58 37.52 -20.14
N GLU A 250 72.61 37.83 -18.85
CA GLU A 250 71.99 37.00 -17.80
C GLU A 250 70.47 37.00 -17.94
N THR A 251 69.84 38.17 -18.01
CA THR A 251 68.39 38.29 -18.25
C THR A 251 67.94 37.63 -19.55
N GLN A 252 68.71 37.76 -20.64
CA GLN A 252 68.41 37.08 -21.90
C GLN A 252 68.44 35.55 -21.77
N ARG A 253 69.36 35.00 -20.97
CA ARG A 253 69.40 33.54 -20.70
C ARG A 253 68.21 33.07 -19.88
N GLU A 254 67.79 33.85 -18.88
CA GLU A 254 66.63 33.53 -18.04
C GLU A 254 65.32 33.57 -18.84
N LEU A 255 65.14 34.59 -19.69
CA LEU A 255 63.99 34.66 -20.59
C LEU A 255 63.95 33.48 -21.56
N ARG A 256 65.09 33.05 -22.11
CA ARG A 256 65.15 31.85 -22.96
C ARG A 256 64.73 30.59 -22.22
N LYS A 257 65.21 30.40 -20.99
CA LYS A 257 64.80 29.26 -20.16
C LYS A 257 63.29 29.24 -19.90
N ARG A 258 62.70 30.39 -19.56
CA ARG A 258 61.25 30.51 -19.37
C ARG A 258 60.46 30.19 -20.64
N VAL A 259 60.91 30.66 -21.80
CA VAL A 259 60.26 30.35 -23.08
C VAL A 259 60.37 28.85 -23.40
N GLU A 260 61.50 28.22 -23.12
CA GLU A 260 61.68 26.77 -23.30
C GLU A 260 60.78 25.95 -22.37
N GLU A 261 60.63 26.36 -21.10
CA GLU A 261 59.72 25.74 -20.12
C GLU A 261 58.27 25.88 -20.56
N GLN A 262 57.82 27.09 -20.89
CA GLN A 262 56.46 27.32 -21.38
C GLN A 262 56.15 26.55 -22.67
N THR A 263 57.15 26.41 -23.56
CA THR A 263 56.99 25.63 -24.79
C THR A 263 56.84 24.13 -24.49
N ARG A 264 57.53 23.60 -23.47
CA ARG A 264 57.33 22.22 -23.03
C ARG A 264 55.96 22.01 -22.43
N GLU A 265 55.54 22.86 -21.50
CA GLU A 265 54.21 22.79 -20.88
C GLU A 265 53.08 22.83 -21.93
N LEU A 266 53.20 23.69 -22.93
CA LEU A 266 52.25 23.76 -24.05
C LEU A 266 52.20 22.47 -24.89
N ASN A 267 53.35 21.84 -25.13
CA ASN A 267 53.41 20.58 -25.86
C ASN A 267 52.83 19.44 -25.03
N ASP A 268 53.09 19.39 -23.72
CA ASP A 268 52.53 18.36 -22.83
C ASP A 268 51.00 18.47 -22.76
N PHE A 269 50.45 19.69 -22.64
CA PHE A 269 49.02 19.93 -22.74
C PHE A 269 48.42 19.45 -24.08
N ARG A 270 49.11 19.76 -25.19
CA ARG A 270 48.64 19.40 -26.54
C ARG A 270 48.67 17.90 -26.79
N ASP A 271 49.74 17.23 -26.37
CA ASP A 271 50.05 15.87 -26.79
C ASP A 271 49.53 14.82 -25.79
N LEU A 272 49.29 15.18 -24.52
CA LEU A 272 48.83 14.25 -23.48
C LEU A 272 47.43 14.59 -22.96
N GLU A 273 47.17 15.84 -22.58
CA GLU A 273 45.92 16.20 -21.92
C GLU A 273 44.75 16.34 -22.89
N ASN A 274 44.94 17.04 -24.01
CA ASN A 274 43.91 17.22 -25.03
C ASN A 274 43.34 15.87 -25.55
N PRO A 275 44.15 14.88 -25.93
CA PRO A 275 43.64 13.59 -26.40
C PRO A 275 42.87 12.80 -25.33
N GLN A 276 43.22 12.97 -24.05
CA GLN A 276 42.50 12.35 -22.94
C GLN A 276 41.14 13.01 -22.73
N ILE A 277 41.07 14.33 -22.86
CA ILE A 277 39.82 15.10 -22.80
C ILE A 277 38.90 14.70 -23.97
N GLU A 278 39.44 14.59 -25.19
CA GLU A 278 38.69 14.15 -26.36
C GLU A 278 38.12 12.74 -26.20
N LYS A 279 38.92 11.78 -25.68
CA LYS A 279 38.42 10.42 -25.38
C LYS A 279 37.33 10.42 -24.32
N ARG A 280 37.46 11.22 -23.26
CA ARG A 280 36.41 11.35 -22.23
C ARG A 280 35.14 11.96 -22.81
N LEU A 281 35.26 12.96 -23.68
CA LEU A 281 34.12 13.53 -24.40
C LEU A 281 33.42 12.47 -25.26
N GLU A 282 34.17 11.65 -26.00
CA GLU A 282 33.57 10.60 -26.84
C GLU A 282 32.81 9.55 -26.01
N VAL A 283 33.35 9.15 -24.85
CA VAL A 283 32.66 8.23 -23.92
C VAL A 283 31.38 8.86 -23.38
N LEU A 284 31.44 10.11 -22.92
CA LEU A 284 30.27 10.83 -22.42
C LEU A 284 29.21 11.02 -23.51
N GLN A 285 29.62 11.20 -24.77
CA GLN A 285 28.71 11.30 -25.91
C GLN A 285 27.94 9.99 -26.12
N LYS A 286 28.63 8.84 -26.10
CA LYS A 286 28.01 7.51 -26.24
C LYS A 286 27.11 7.18 -25.04
N GLU A 287 27.52 7.55 -23.83
CA GLU A 287 26.68 7.40 -22.64
C GLU A 287 25.40 8.23 -22.76
N LYS A 288 25.51 9.47 -23.26
CA LYS A 288 24.34 10.33 -23.51
C LYS A 288 23.38 9.69 -24.52
N GLU A 289 23.89 9.20 -25.65
CA GLU A 289 23.07 8.53 -26.68
C GLU A 289 22.36 7.29 -26.10
N SER A 290 23.07 6.45 -25.35
CA SER A 290 22.47 5.28 -24.68
C SER A 290 21.37 5.67 -23.68
N MET A 291 21.57 6.75 -22.93
CA MET A 291 20.56 7.27 -22.00
C MET A 291 19.34 7.86 -22.74
N GLU A 292 19.53 8.47 -23.90
CA GLU A 292 18.43 8.96 -24.76
C GLU A 292 17.61 7.79 -25.33
N GLU A 293 18.25 6.71 -25.81
CA GLU A 293 17.55 5.50 -26.26
C GLU A 293 16.76 4.83 -25.11
N GLN A 294 17.35 4.74 -23.92
CA GLN A 294 16.64 4.22 -22.73
C GLN A 294 15.44 5.11 -22.38
N LYS A 295 15.58 6.43 -22.50
CA LYS A 295 14.50 7.39 -22.26
C LYS A 295 13.35 7.18 -23.24
N GLU A 296 13.62 7.02 -24.53
CA GLU A 296 12.60 6.76 -25.55
C GLU A 296 11.90 5.41 -25.34
N SER A 297 12.67 4.35 -25.04
CA SER A 297 12.12 3.02 -24.75
C SER A 297 11.17 3.06 -23.55
N LEU A 298 11.54 3.78 -22.49
CA LEU A 298 10.70 3.94 -21.33
C LEU A 298 9.46 4.81 -21.62
N GLN A 299 9.61 5.90 -22.39
CA GLN A 299 8.46 6.71 -22.83
C GLN A 299 7.44 5.89 -23.62
N SER A 300 7.88 5.00 -24.51
CA SER A 300 6.99 4.09 -25.23
C SER A 300 6.23 3.15 -24.29
N LYS A 301 6.92 2.55 -23.30
CA LYS A 301 6.28 1.69 -22.29
C LYS A 301 5.26 2.43 -21.42
N ILE A 302 5.56 3.69 -21.07
CA ILE A 302 4.65 4.57 -20.32
C ILE A 302 3.34 4.73 -21.11
N GLU A 303 3.44 5.05 -22.40
CA GLU A 303 2.26 5.33 -23.21
C GLU A 303 1.38 4.08 -23.37
N VAL A 304 1.99 2.91 -23.57
CA VAL A 304 1.28 1.62 -23.58
C VAL A 304 0.59 1.34 -22.25
N THR A 305 1.23 1.65 -21.12
CA THR A 305 0.69 1.38 -19.78
C THR A 305 -0.46 2.32 -19.43
N LYS A 306 -0.35 3.61 -19.79
CA LYS A 306 -1.44 4.59 -19.66
C LYS A 306 -2.66 4.17 -20.45
N GLN A 307 -2.47 3.72 -21.70
CA GLN A 307 -3.56 3.23 -22.51
C GLN A 307 -4.24 2.02 -21.84
N ALA A 308 -3.44 1.07 -21.34
CA ALA A 308 -3.98 -0.09 -20.61
C ALA A 308 -4.76 0.32 -19.35
N PHE A 309 -4.35 1.38 -18.64
CA PHE A 309 -5.08 1.89 -17.47
C PHE A 309 -6.44 2.48 -17.85
N VAL A 310 -6.48 3.26 -18.94
CA VAL A 310 -7.74 3.79 -19.49
C VAL A 310 -8.67 2.66 -19.90
N ASP A 311 -8.15 1.65 -20.62
CA ASP A 311 -8.92 0.49 -21.07
C ASP A 311 -9.50 -0.29 -19.88
N ILE A 312 -8.69 -0.54 -18.84
CA ILE A 312 -9.15 -1.22 -17.62
C ILE A 312 -10.23 -0.42 -16.90
N THR A 313 -10.10 0.91 -16.85
CA THR A 313 -11.07 1.81 -16.20
C THR A 313 -12.42 1.72 -16.91
N VAL A 314 -12.42 1.82 -18.23
CA VAL A 314 -13.62 1.66 -19.05
C VAL A 314 -14.25 0.27 -18.86
N GLU A 315 -13.45 -0.80 -18.85
CA GLU A 315 -13.96 -2.13 -18.57
C GLU A 315 -14.59 -2.26 -17.17
N VAL A 316 -14.03 -1.61 -16.15
CA VAL A 316 -14.59 -1.63 -14.78
C VAL A 316 -15.95 -0.94 -14.76
N GLU A 317 -16.09 0.21 -15.40
CA GLU A 317 -17.37 0.92 -15.51
C GLU A 317 -18.41 0.09 -16.27
N GLN A 318 -18.02 -0.55 -17.38
CA GLN A 318 -18.91 -1.44 -18.13
C GLN A 318 -19.34 -2.67 -17.30
N LEU A 319 -18.43 -3.25 -16.52
CA LEU A 319 -18.76 -4.39 -15.65
C LEU A 319 -19.70 -3.97 -14.52
N LYS A 320 -19.52 -2.79 -13.92
CA LYS A 320 -20.45 -2.23 -12.92
C LYS A 320 -21.84 -2.08 -13.51
N ALA A 321 -21.97 -1.42 -14.66
CA ALA A 321 -23.27 -1.24 -15.32
C ALA A 321 -23.93 -2.59 -15.66
N ARG A 322 -23.17 -3.59 -16.11
CA ARG A 322 -23.70 -4.94 -16.37
C ARG A 322 -24.13 -5.65 -15.09
N SER A 323 -23.41 -5.47 -13.99
CA SER A 323 -23.78 -6.02 -12.68
C SER A 323 -25.10 -5.43 -12.20
N GLU A 324 -25.25 -4.11 -12.27
CA GLU A 324 -26.49 -3.40 -11.89
C GLU A 324 -27.69 -3.90 -12.72
N MET A 325 -27.53 -4.04 -14.04
CA MET A 325 -28.57 -4.60 -14.91
C MET A 325 -28.89 -6.08 -14.59
N ALA A 326 -27.90 -6.86 -14.15
CA ALA A 326 -28.13 -8.25 -13.75
C ALA A 326 -28.89 -8.32 -12.41
N GLU A 327 -28.60 -7.42 -11.46
CA GLU A 327 -29.33 -7.32 -10.19
C GLU A 327 -30.79 -6.92 -10.40
N THR A 328 -31.07 -5.97 -11.30
CA THR A 328 -32.46 -5.60 -11.62
C THR A 328 -33.21 -6.77 -12.25
N ARG A 329 -32.59 -7.50 -13.19
CA ARG A 329 -33.20 -8.69 -13.81
C ARG A 329 -33.44 -9.82 -12.80
N LEU A 330 -32.51 -10.04 -11.88
CA LEU A 330 -32.66 -11.03 -10.82
C LEU A 330 -33.88 -10.69 -9.96
N LYS A 331 -34.03 -9.42 -9.57
CA LYS A 331 -35.16 -8.94 -8.78
C LYS A 331 -36.49 -9.12 -9.53
N GLU A 332 -36.55 -8.77 -10.82
CA GLU A 332 -37.74 -8.98 -11.65
C GLU A 332 -38.15 -10.47 -11.69
N LYS A 333 -37.17 -11.38 -11.77
CA LYS A 333 -37.43 -12.83 -11.78
C LYS A 333 -37.85 -13.38 -10.41
N GLN A 334 -37.31 -12.83 -9.32
CA GLN A 334 -37.77 -13.15 -7.96
C GLN A 334 -39.23 -12.70 -7.76
N ASP A 335 -39.59 -11.49 -8.20
CA ASP A 335 -40.97 -10.99 -8.13
C ASP A 335 -41.92 -11.86 -8.99
N GLU A 336 -41.49 -12.32 -10.16
CA GLU A 336 -42.25 -13.23 -11.02
C GLU A 336 -42.45 -14.62 -10.36
N GLN A 337 -41.40 -15.15 -9.72
CA GLN A 337 -41.48 -16.39 -8.93
C GLN A 337 -42.51 -16.27 -7.79
N GLU A 338 -42.51 -15.16 -7.05
CA GLU A 338 -43.45 -14.92 -5.96
C GLU A 338 -44.90 -14.84 -6.46
N ARG A 339 -45.13 -14.19 -7.61
CA ARG A 339 -46.46 -14.16 -8.25
C ARG A 339 -46.95 -15.55 -8.64
N LEU A 340 -46.08 -16.40 -9.19
CA LEU A 340 -46.42 -17.78 -9.54
C LEU A 340 -46.73 -18.62 -8.30
N LEU A 341 -45.95 -18.49 -7.23
CA LEU A 341 -46.20 -19.18 -5.96
C LEU A 341 -47.56 -18.81 -5.37
N ASN A 342 -47.90 -17.52 -5.34
CA ASN A 342 -49.21 -17.05 -4.89
C ASN A 342 -50.36 -17.59 -5.76
N SER A 343 -50.15 -17.70 -7.08
CA SER A 343 -51.12 -18.29 -8.00
C SER A 343 -51.32 -19.79 -7.72
N ILE A 344 -50.23 -20.52 -7.50
CA ILE A 344 -50.22 -21.95 -7.13
C ILE A 344 -50.97 -22.19 -5.83
N GLU A 345 -50.76 -21.37 -4.80
CA GLU A 345 -51.49 -21.47 -3.53
C GLU A 345 -52.99 -21.27 -3.71
N SER A 346 -53.39 -20.27 -4.50
CA SER A 346 -54.78 -19.99 -4.85
C SER A 346 -55.44 -21.15 -5.62
N MET A 347 -54.73 -21.71 -6.60
CA MET A 347 -55.20 -22.89 -7.34
C MET A 347 -55.31 -24.12 -6.44
N ASN A 348 -54.35 -24.37 -5.56
CA ASN A 348 -54.40 -25.47 -4.59
C ASN A 348 -55.60 -25.36 -3.65
N SER A 349 -55.91 -24.16 -3.18
CA SER A 349 -57.12 -23.89 -2.39
C SER A 349 -58.39 -24.23 -3.18
N THR A 350 -58.46 -23.80 -4.44
CA THR A 350 -59.59 -24.06 -5.35
C THR A 350 -59.76 -25.56 -5.63
N ILE A 351 -58.67 -26.27 -5.94
CA ILE A 351 -58.65 -27.73 -6.16
C ILE A 351 -59.13 -28.46 -4.90
N SER A 352 -58.66 -28.04 -3.73
CA SER A 352 -59.06 -28.62 -2.43
C SER A 352 -60.53 -28.38 -2.11
N GLN A 353 -61.09 -27.24 -2.52
CA GLN A 353 -62.53 -26.97 -2.42
C GLN A 353 -63.33 -27.85 -3.37
N MET A 354 -62.96 -27.91 -4.66
CA MET A 354 -63.64 -28.76 -5.66
C MET A 354 -63.61 -30.24 -5.27
N SER A 355 -62.50 -30.72 -4.70
CA SER A 355 -62.37 -32.10 -4.24
C SER A 355 -63.35 -32.41 -3.10
N ARG A 356 -63.57 -31.47 -2.18
CA ARG A 356 -64.59 -31.57 -1.14
C ARG A 356 -66.02 -31.58 -1.72
N GLU A 357 -66.32 -30.65 -2.63
CA GLU A 357 -67.62 -30.60 -3.31
C GLU A 357 -67.94 -31.90 -4.07
N ILE A 358 -66.95 -32.50 -4.75
CA ILE A 358 -67.11 -33.80 -5.41
C ILE A 358 -67.41 -34.89 -4.38
N THR A 359 -66.68 -34.91 -3.26
CA THR A 359 -66.90 -35.90 -2.18
C THR A 359 -68.30 -35.76 -1.58
N ASP A 360 -68.79 -34.54 -1.39
CA ASP A 360 -70.14 -34.26 -0.87
C ASP A 360 -71.24 -34.68 -1.86
N LEU A 361 -71.04 -34.45 -3.15
CA LEU A 361 -71.93 -34.91 -4.22
C LEU A 361 -71.92 -36.44 -4.34
N GLU A 362 -70.76 -37.08 -4.24
CA GLU A 362 -70.64 -38.55 -4.24
C GLU A 362 -71.40 -39.17 -3.06
N ASN A 363 -71.29 -38.58 -1.87
CA ASN A 363 -72.04 -39.01 -0.71
C ASN A 363 -73.55 -38.76 -0.89
N SER A 364 -73.94 -37.62 -1.44
CA SER A 364 -75.35 -37.32 -1.76
C SER A 364 -75.95 -38.28 -2.81
N MET A 365 -75.15 -38.74 -3.79
CA MET A 365 -75.57 -39.74 -4.78
C MET A 365 -75.75 -41.13 -4.19
N LYS A 366 -74.99 -41.49 -3.13
CA LYS A 366 -75.22 -42.75 -2.38
C LYS A 366 -76.59 -42.72 -1.71
N ASP A 367 -77.04 -41.55 -1.27
CA ASP A 367 -78.31 -41.37 -0.58
C ASP A 367 -79.50 -41.18 -1.54
N LYS A 368 -79.30 -40.59 -2.72
CA LYS A 368 -80.33 -40.34 -3.74
C LYS A 368 -79.79 -40.50 -5.17
N ASN A 369 -80.27 -41.51 -5.89
CA ASN A 369 -79.80 -41.81 -7.24
C ASN A 369 -80.59 -41.01 -8.30
N THR A 370 -80.11 -39.83 -8.66
CA THR A 370 -80.75 -38.93 -9.64
C THR A 370 -79.77 -38.49 -10.74
N ARG A 371 -80.21 -38.49 -12.01
CA ARG A 371 -79.37 -38.14 -13.18
C ARG A 371 -78.73 -36.75 -13.09
N ASP A 372 -79.42 -35.77 -12.53
CA ASP A 372 -78.91 -34.39 -12.43
C ASP A 372 -77.66 -34.30 -11.51
N LEU A 373 -77.60 -35.13 -10.45
CA LEU A 373 -76.42 -35.23 -9.59
C LEU A 373 -75.24 -35.90 -10.31
N GLN A 374 -75.50 -36.88 -11.20
CA GLN A 374 -74.46 -37.49 -12.03
C GLN A 374 -73.87 -36.50 -13.03
N THR A 375 -74.70 -35.73 -13.72
CA THR A 375 -74.23 -34.70 -14.66
C THR A 375 -73.46 -33.59 -13.94
N GLY A 376 -73.92 -33.15 -12.76
CA GLY A 376 -73.20 -32.16 -11.94
C GLY A 376 -71.84 -32.67 -11.47
N LEU A 377 -71.74 -33.95 -11.08
CA LEU A 377 -70.49 -34.58 -10.68
C LEU A 377 -69.50 -34.75 -11.83
N GLU A 378 -69.96 -35.15 -13.01
CA GLU A 378 -69.12 -35.24 -14.21
C GLU A 378 -68.61 -33.87 -14.66
N GLN A 379 -69.43 -32.82 -14.52
CA GLN A 379 -68.99 -31.45 -14.76
C GLN A 379 -67.90 -31.01 -13.76
N LYS A 380 -68.12 -31.25 -12.46
CA LYS A 380 -67.12 -30.93 -11.43
C LYS A 380 -65.81 -31.70 -11.60
N ARG A 381 -65.85 -32.95 -12.05
CA ARG A 381 -64.65 -33.72 -12.40
C ARG A 381 -63.90 -33.15 -13.60
N ARG A 382 -64.62 -32.67 -14.62
CA ARG A 382 -63.99 -31.97 -15.77
C ARG A 382 -63.35 -30.65 -15.36
N GLU A 383 -64.03 -29.85 -14.54
CA GLU A 383 -63.48 -28.61 -13.99
C GLU A 383 -62.24 -28.88 -13.12
N LEU A 384 -62.26 -29.93 -12.28
CA LEU A 384 -61.11 -30.37 -11.50
C LEU A 384 -59.93 -30.76 -12.39
N HIS A 385 -60.15 -31.58 -13.42
CA HIS A 385 -59.09 -31.97 -14.35
C HIS A 385 -58.50 -30.79 -15.11
N GLN A 386 -59.32 -29.83 -15.53
CA GLN A 386 -58.84 -28.60 -16.16
C GLN A 386 -57.95 -27.80 -15.19
N LYS A 387 -58.37 -27.64 -13.93
CA LYS A 387 -57.60 -26.93 -12.92
C LYS A 387 -56.29 -27.64 -12.55
N GLN A 388 -56.29 -28.98 -12.53
CA GLN A 388 -55.07 -29.77 -12.36
C GLN A 388 -54.09 -29.57 -13.53
N SER A 389 -54.59 -29.51 -14.77
CA SER A 389 -53.75 -29.24 -15.93
C SER A 389 -53.16 -27.83 -15.92
N GLU A 390 -53.94 -26.81 -15.55
CA GLU A 390 -53.45 -25.43 -15.36
C GLU A 390 -52.40 -25.34 -14.24
N TYR A 391 -52.59 -26.10 -13.15
CA TYR A 391 -51.62 -26.23 -12.06
C TYR A 391 -50.30 -26.87 -12.54
N GLU A 392 -50.36 -27.95 -13.31
CA GLU A 392 -49.15 -28.61 -13.84
C GLU A 392 -48.36 -27.69 -14.80
N GLN A 393 -49.06 -26.92 -15.64
CA GLN A 393 -48.42 -25.95 -16.54
C GLN A 393 -47.73 -24.81 -15.79
N THR A 394 -48.37 -24.28 -14.73
CA THR A 394 -47.78 -23.23 -13.90
C THR A 394 -46.62 -23.74 -13.05
N MET A 395 -46.68 -24.97 -12.56
CA MET A 395 -45.55 -25.64 -11.90
C MET A 395 -44.35 -25.82 -12.84
N TYR A 396 -44.59 -26.21 -14.09
CA TYR A 396 -43.53 -26.31 -15.09
C TYR A 396 -42.89 -24.94 -15.40
N GLY A 397 -43.71 -23.90 -15.57
CA GLY A 397 -43.23 -22.52 -15.74
C GLY A 397 -42.39 -22.02 -14.55
N LEU A 398 -42.82 -22.33 -13.32
CA LEU A 398 -42.05 -22.02 -12.10
C LEU A 398 -40.68 -22.71 -12.10
N GLU A 399 -40.62 -23.97 -12.52
CA GLU A 399 -39.38 -24.75 -12.57
C GLU A 399 -38.39 -24.20 -13.62
N GLU A 400 -38.89 -23.72 -14.75
CA GLU A 400 -38.06 -23.02 -15.75
C GLU A 400 -37.53 -21.68 -15.24
N GLU A 401 -38.34 -20.89 -14.54
CA GLU A 401 -37.89 -19.63 -13.94
C GLU A 401 -36.84 -19.86 -12.83
N LYS A 402 -37.00 -20.89 -12.00
CA LYS A 402 -35.96 -21.30 -11.03
C LYS A 402 -34.62 -21.61 -11.70
N LYS A 403 -34.64 -22.33 -12.84
CA LYS A 403 -33.40 -22.62 -13.59
C LYS A 403 -32.74 -21.35 -14.13
N LYS A 404 -33.54 -20.40 -14.65
CA LYS A 404 -33.05 -19.09 -15.12
C LYS A 404 -32.46 -18.27 -13.96
N LEU A 405 -33.11 -18.28 -12.79
CA LEU A 405 -32.60 -17.65 -11.57
C LEU A 405 -31.25 -18.21 -11.16
N CYS A 406 -31.09 -19.55 -11.08
CA CYS A 406 -29.81 -20.17 -10.75
C CYS A 406 -28.68 -19.78 -11.73
N SER A 407 -29.00 -19.65 -13.02
CA SER A 407 -28.05 -19.20 -14.04
C SER A 407 -27.61 -17.74 -13.82
N LEU A 408 -28.57 -16.85 -13.59
CA LEU A 408 -28.30 -15.42 -13.34
C LEU A 408 -27.54 -15.20 -12.03
N GLU A 409 -27.88 -15.94 -10.97
CA GLU A 409 -27.15 -15.91 -9.70
C GLU A 409 -25.68 -16.33 -9.89
N SER A 410 -25.43 -17.35 -10.71
CA SER A 410 -24.07 -17.80 -11.03
C SER A 410 -23.28 -16.75 -11.82
N GLU A 411 -23.90 -16.12 -12.82
CA GLU A 411 -23.29 -15.03 -13.59
C GLU A 411 -22.99 -13.80 -12.71
N LEU A 412 -23.91 -13.45 -11.81
CA LEU A 412 -23.73 -12.36 -10.85
C LEU A 412 -22.56 -12.63 -9.91
N GLN A 413 -22.46 -13.85 -9.36
CA GLN A 413 -21.35 -14.26 -8.50
C GLN A 413 -20.00 -14.17 -9.22
N GLU A 414 -19.93 -14.62 -10.47
CA GLU A 414 -18.71 -14.52 -11.26
C GLU A 414 -18.33 -13.06 -11.54
N LYS A 415 -19.31 -12.17 -11.77
CA LYS A 415 -19.06 -10.73 -11.95
C LYS A 415 -18.58 -10.06 -10.66
N LYS A 416 -19.17 -10.40 -9.50
CA LYS A 416 -18.69 -9.93 -8.19
C LYS A 416 -17.25 -10.36 -7.92
N ARG A 417 -16.92 -11.62 -8.21
CA ARG A 417 -15.55 -12.15 -8.09
C ARG A 417 -14.56 -11.39 -8.99
N GLN A 418 -14.92 -11.13 -10.25
CA GLN A 418 -14.08 -10.35 -11.18
C GLN A 418 -13.86 -8.92 -10.70
N TRP A 419 -14.89 -8.29 -10.13
CA TRP A 419 -14.80 -6.94 -9.56
C TRP A 419 -13.86 -6.91 -8.34
N GLU A 420 -14.00 -7.84 -7.40
CA GLU A 420 -13.15 -7.90 -6.20
C GLU A 420 -11.67 -8.11 -6.60
N GLN A 421 -11.39 -8.98 -7.57
CA GLN A 421 -10.02 -9.17 -8.09
C GLN A 421 -9.41 -7.91 -8.71
N LYS A 422 -10.22 -7.12 -9.44
CA LYS A 422 -9.76 -5.84 -10.00
C LYS A 422 -9.55 -4.79 -8.89
N LYS A 423 -10.41 -4.75 -7.88
CA LYS A 423 -10.27 -3.87 -6.70
C LYS A 423 -8.99 -4.19 -5.90
N ASP A 424 -8.72 -5.46 -5.61
CA ASP A 424 -7.48 -5.89 -4.95
C ASP A 424 -6.22 -5.50 -5.73
N ARG A 425 -6.31 -5.55 -7.07
CA ARG A 425 -5.21 -5.10 -7.94
C ARG A 425 -5.01 -3.59 -7.84
N TYR A 426 -6.10 -2.82 -7.85
CA TYR A 426 -6.06 -1.37 -7.68
C TYR A 426 -5.45 -0.96 -6.33
N GLU A 427 -5.90 -1.57 -5.22
CA GLU A 427 -5.38 -1.28 -3.88
C GLU A 427 -3.89 -1.65 -3.72
N ARG A 428 -3.43 -2.72 -4.39
CA ARG A 428 -2.00 -3.06 -4.45
C ARG A 428 -1.18 -1.97 -5.12
N VAL A 429 -1.62 -1.50 -6.29
CA VAL A 429 -0.97 -0.41 -7.02
C VAL A 429 -0.95 0.87 -6.18
N GLN A 430 -2.06 1.21 -5.53
CA GLN A 430 -2.15 2.38 -4.66
C GLN A 430 -1.18 2.31 -3.47
N ARG A 431 -1.04 1.13 -2.83
CA ARG A 431 -0.04 0.91 -1.77
C ARG A 431 1.40 1.01 -2.28
N GLU A 432 1.68 0.48 -3.47
CA GLU A 432 3.00 0.62 -4.10
C GLU A 432 3.34 2.07 -4.41
N HIS A 433 2.40 2.82 -4.98
CA HIS A 433 2.52 4.25 -5.22
C HIS A 433 2.83 5.02 -3.92
N GLY A 434 2.10 4.72 -2.83
CA GLY A 434 2.37 5.29 -1.50
C GLY A 434 3.78 4.99 -0.98
N ARG A 435 4.27 3.75 -1.14
CA ARG A 435 5.64 3.37 -0.77
C ARG A 435 6.71 4.10 -1.60
N MET A 436 6.50 4.27 -2.90
CA MET A 436 7.42 5.01 -3.76
C MET A 436 7.54 6.48 -3.34
N LEU A 437 6.42 7.13 -3.00
CA LEU A 437 6.43 8.50 -2.48
C LEU A 437 7.18 8.62 -1.15
N GLU A 438 7.05 7.65 -0.25
CA GLU A 438 7.80 7.61 1.02
C GLU A 438 9.30 7.46 0.78
N ASN A 439 9.70 6.57 -0.14
CA ASN A 439 11.10 6.38 -0.53
C ASN A 439 11.71 7.64 -1.16
N LEU A 440 10.97 8.36 -2.00
CA LEU A 440 11.42 9.64 -2.55
C LEU A 440 11.70 10.67 -1.46
N ARG A 441 10.82 10.79 -0.46
CA ARG A 441 11.04 11.71 0.69
C ARG A 441 12.27 11.35 1.50
N LEU A 442 12.52 10.05 1.69
CA LEU A 442 13.73 9.56 2.35
C LEU A 442 14.99 9.92 1.55
N LEU A 443 14.95 9.79 0.22
CA LEU A 443 16.05 10.17 -0.65
C LEU A 443 16.30 11.68 -0.66
N GLU A 444 15.26 12.50 -0.70
CA GLU A 444 15.40 13.96 -0.55
C GLU A 444 16.11 14.33 0.75
N LYS A 445 15.78 13.64 1.86
CA LYS A 445 16.47 13.84 3.14
C LYS A 445 17.94 13.44 3.05
N LYS A 446 18.25 12.30 2.42
CA LYS A 446 19.63 11.82 2.23
C LYS A 446 20.45 12.73 1.31
N ASP A 447 19.83 13.30 0.27
CA ASP A 447 20.49 14.28 -0.61
C ASP A 447 20.80 15.59 0.13
N GLY A 448 19.92 15.99 1.06
CA GLY A 448 20.20 17.07 2.00
C GLY A 448 21.39 16.79 2.93
N ASP A 449 21.49 15.56 3.46
CA ASP A 449 22.64 15.12 4.28
C ASP A 449 23.94 15.11 3.46
N ILE A 450 23.90 14.64 2.21
CA ILE A 450 25.04 14.67 1.28
C ILE A 450 25.48 16.10 0.98
N SER A 451 24.53 17.00 0.71
CA SER A 451 24.83 18.41 0.47
C SER A 451 25.50 19.07 1.69
N ARG A 452 25.15 18.64 2.91
CA ARG A 452 25.83 19.09 4.13
C ARG A 452 27.26 18.53 4.22
N MET A 453 27.46 17.26 3.92
CA MET A 453 28.80 16.63 3.89
C MET A 453 29.71 17.29 2.84
N GLU A 454 29.18 17.66 1.67
CA GLU A 454 29.93 18.42 0.65
C GLU A 454 30.36 19.81 1.14
N GLY A 455 29.52 20.48 1.94
CA GLY A 455 29.87 21.72 2.61
C GLY A 455 31.07 21.54 3.55
N GLN A 456 31.02 20.52 4.41
CA GLN A 456 32.12 20.18 5.32
C GLN A 456 33.39 19.79 4.55
N LEU A 457 33.26 19.10 3.42
CA LEU A 457 34.40 18.74 2.61
C LEU A 457 35.09 19.93 1.95
N LYS A 458 34.32 20.94 1.51
CA LYS A 458 34.91 22.20 1.05
C LYS A 458 35.72 22.88 2.15
N GLU A 459 35.22 22.89 3.38
CA GLU A 459 35.95 23.42 4.54
C GLU A 459 37.25 22.64 4.78
N PHE A 460 37.20 21.31 4.76
CA PHE A 460 38.41 20.47 4.89
C PHE A 460 39.41 20.71 3.77
N ARG A 461 38.96 20.85 2.52
CA ARG A 461 39.83 21.16 1.37
C ARG A 461 40.51 22.53 1.54
N GLN A 462 39.79 23.50 2.10
CA GLN A 462 40.34 24.83 2.41
C GLN A 462 41.40 24.78 3.51
N ILE A 463 41.18 23.97 4.56
CA ILE A 463 42.14 23.72 5.63
C ILE A 463 43.38 23.01 5.07
N GLU A 464 43.21 21.96 4.26
CA GLU A 464 44.28 21.20 3.61
C GLU A 464 45.14 22.10 2.72
N SER A 465 44.52 22.93 1.88
CA SER A 465 45.21 23.92 1.04
C SER A 465 46.02 24.92 1.88
N SER A 466 45.47 25.38 3.02
CA SER A 466 46.15 26.31 3.92
C SER A 466 47.35 25.67 4.63
N LEU A 467 47.18 24.44 5.14
CA LEU A 467 48.24 23.66 5.76
C LEU A 467 49.37 23.35 4.77
N ARG A 468 49.04 23.01 3.53
CA ARG A 468 50.03 22.79 2.45
C ARG A 468 50.85 24.05 2.20
N GLY A 469 50.20 25.21 2.06
CA GLY A 469 50.89 26.49 1.88
C GLY A 469 51.81 26.85 3.04
N GLN A 470 51.38 26.59 4.28
CA GLN A 470 52.20 26.77 5.48
C GLN A 470 53.39 25.79 5.52
N SER A 471 53.19 24.54 5.13
CA SER A 471 54.25 23.52 5.09
C SER A 471 55.30 23.85 4.03
N GLN A 472 54.92 24.35 2.86
CA GLN A 472 55.84 24.83 1.82
C GLN A 472 56.67 26.04 2.28
N LEU A 473 56.06 26.97 3.03
CA LEU A 473 56.77 28.10 3.66
C LEU A 473 57.77 27.64 4.74
N LEU A 474 57.49 26.54 5.43
CA LEU A 474 58.40 25.97 6.42
C LEU A 474 59.55 25.20 5.76
N CYS A 475 59.29 24.37 4.75
CA CYS A 475 60.33 23.66 4.00
C CYS A 475 61.31 24.61 3.28
N SER A 476 60.86 25.78 2.84
CA SER A 476 61.77 26.78 2.25
C SER A 476 62.67 27.48 3.28
N ARG A 477 62.39 27.33 4.58
CA ARG A 477 63.17 27.89 5.69
C ARG A 477 64.08 26.89 6.41
N THR A 478 63.78 25.60 6.31
CA THR A 478 64.52 24.53 6.97
C THR A 478 64.85 23.46 5.93
N GLU A 479 66.14 23.18 5.68
CA GLU A 479 66.62 22.14 4.73
C GLU A 479 66.28 20.69 5.15
N GLN A 480 65.17 20.47 5.85
CA GLN A 480 64.68 19.16 6.28
C GLN A 480 63.36 18.83 5.61
N GLU A 481 63.29 17.63 5.05
CA GLU A 481 62.04 16.99 4.62
C GLU A 481 61.13 16.82 5.85
N THR A 482 60.06 17.60 5.91
CA THR A 482 59.04 17.44 6.95
C THR A 482 58.03 16.38 6.51
N PHE A 483 57.61 15.55 7.46
CA PHE A 483 56.58 14.53 7.30
C PHE A 483 55.26 15.17 6.84
N CYS A 484 54.83 14.86 5.62
CA CYS A 484 53.68 15.48 4.94
C CYS A 484 52.33 14.94 5.46
N ILE A 485 51.88 15.42 6.63
CA ILE A 485 50.48 15.26 7.06
C ILE A 485 49.51 15.78 5.98
N SER A 486 49.98 16.71 5.14
CA SER A 486 49.35 17.20 3.90
C SER A 486 48.91 16.09 2.94
N ASP A 487 49.74 15.07 2.72
CA ASP A 487 49.52 14.12 1.61
C ASP A 487 48.53 13.01 2.00
N GLU A 488 48.57 12.57 3.26
CA GLU A 488 47.56 11.64 3.82
C GLU A 488 46.19 12.31 3.92
N LEU A 489 46.15 13.60 4.33
CA LEU A 489 44.91 14.39 4.38
C LEU A 489 44.34 14.62 2.97
N GLN A 490 45.18 14.90 1.98
CA GLN A 490 44.77 15.03 0.59
C GLN A 490 44.14 13.72 0.07
N GLN A 491 44.77 12.59 0.34
CA GLN A 491 44.30 11.29 -0.13
C GLN A 491 42.94 10.91 0.48
N GLU A 492 42.69 11.24 1.76
CA GLU A 492 41.39 11.02 2.39
C GLU A 492 40.30 12.01 1.91
N VAL A 493 40.66 13.27 1.64
CA VAL A 493 39.74 14.24 1.02
C VAL A 493 39.32 13.76 -0.38
N GLU A 494 40.27 13.33 -1.21
CA GLU A 494 39.97 12.79 -2.55
C GLU A 494 39.10 11.52 -2.52
N LYS A 495 39.32 10.61 -1.54
CA LYS A 495 38.47 9.43 -1.33
C LYS A 495 37.05 9.82 -0.91
N MET A 496 36.89 10.80 -0.02
CA MET A 496 35.56 11.26 0.38
C MET A 496 34.82 11.94 -0.79
N GLU A 497 35.51 12.73 -1.61
CA GLU A 497 34.92 13.36 -2.80
C GLU A 497 34.41 12.34 -3.81
N THR A 498 35.26 11.38 -4.17
CA THR A 498 34.88 10.30 -5.09
C THR A 498 33.71 9.48 -4.55
N THR A 499 33.65 9.28 -3.23
CA THR A 499 32.54 8.58 -2.57
C THR A 499 31.24 9.39 -2.60
N LEU A 500 31.28 10.69 -2.32
CA LEU A 500 30.10 11.57 -2.39
C LEU A 500 29.54 11.67 -3.81
N VAL A 501 30.40 11.81 -4.83
CA VAL A 501 30.00 11.82 -6.24
C VAL A 501 29.29 10.52 -6.62
N ARG A 502 29.80 9.36 -6.16
CA ARG A 502 29.14 8.07 -6.38
C ARG A 502 27.77 7.98 -5.71
N PHE A 503 27.64 8.47 -4.47
CA PHE A 503 26.36 8.50 -3.77
C PHE A 503 25.34 9.40 -4.47
N ARG A 504 25.75 10.58 -4.93
CA ARG A 504 24.89 11.50 -5.70
C ARG A 504 24.41 10.86 -7.00
N GLY A 505 25.32 10.22 -7.74
CA GLY A 505 24.97 9.50 -8.96
C GLY A 505 24.00 8.35 -8.70
N ALA A 506 24.14 7.63 -7.58
CA ALA A 506 23.21 6.58 -7.19
C ALA A 506 21.81 7.11 -6.82
N ILE A 507 21.75 8.21 -6.07
CA ILE A 507 20.49 8.86 -5.71
C ILE A 507 19.78 9.41 -6.95
N ALA A 508 20.51 10.10 -7.84
CA ALA A 508 19.95 10.65 -9.07
C ALA A 508 19.32 9.55 -9.95
N ARG A 509 20.02 8.42 -10.14
CA ARG A 509 19.48 7.27 -10.87
C ARG A 509 18.22 6.70 -10.22
N TYR A 510 18.23 6.55 -8.89
CA TYR A 510 17.08 6.00 -8.17
C TYR A 510 15.87 6.95 -8.22
N VAL A 511 16.08 8.25 -8.05
CA VAL A 511 15.03 9.28 -8.16
C VAL A 511 14.45 9.28 -9.56
N GLU A 512 15.27 9.20 -10.60
CA GLU A 512 14.81 9.16 -11.98
C GLU A 512 13.94 7.93 -12.27
N VAL A 513 14.38 6.74 -11.85
CA VAL A 513 13.60 5.50 -11.99
C VAL A 513 12.28 5.59 -11.22
N THR A 514 12.30 6.09 -9.99
CA THR A 514 11.11 6.15 -9.12
C THR A 514 10.11 7.22 -9.60
N GLN A 515 10.58 8.39 -10.04
CA GLN A 515 9.71 9.42 -10.61
C GLN A 515 9.08 8.98 -11.93
N ARG A 516 9.76 8.13 -12.69
CA ARG A 516 9.23 7.56 -13.94
C ARG A 516 8.09 6.58 -13.63
N GLN A 517 8.30 5.68 -12.67
CA GLN A 517 7.27 4.75 -12.17
C GLN A 517 6.07 5.43 -11.48
N LEU A 518 6.23 6.66 -10.99
CA LEU A 518 5.16 7.45 -10.37
C LEU A 518 4.29 8.23 -11.36
N ARG A 519 4.77 8.46 -12.58
CA ARG A 519 4.03 9.11 -13.67
C ARG A 519 3.30 8.09 -14.56
N GLU A 520 3.69 6.82 -14.44
CA GLU A 520 2.99 5.62 -14.89
C GLU A 520 1.82 5.32 -13.95
#